data_AF-A0A3D0JZD8-F1
#
_entry.id   AF-A0A3D0JZD8-F1
#
_cell.length_a   1.000
_cell.length_b   1.000
_cell.length_c   1.000
_cell.angle_alpha   90.00
_cell.angle_beta   90.00
_cell.angle_gamma   90.00
#
_symmetry.space_group_name_H-M   'P 1'
#
loop_
_entity.id
_entity.type
_entity.pdbx_description
1 polymer ?
#
loop_
_entity_poly.entity_id
_entity_poly.type
_entity_poly.pdbx_seq_one_letter_code
_entity_poly.pdbx_strand_id
1 'polypeptide(L)'
;MTVSMAVLLTTPWMLAVSVAAAEVKTSALRRAGLVDSVRLKRRMGALRAAWWNGDYRRLASGSFRVVQTGREELSVPTTIQELVITMESLAPSAHAAEWDNTGLLVGDPTRSLRSVLLTIDLTMDVLDEAERAESDAVIAYHPPIFSGLKRLVADDPVSAVVLRAAASRIALYSPHTALDAAPGGMTDWLAEGVGSGTVAPIEHATELGSHERCKVVTYVPHDAVDAVRSAMGDAGAGTIGDYTHCSTSIENEGTFIGGTGSDPAVGSAGQLERVAERRLMMVSSNRGLAAVLAALRSAHPYEEPPMHVVPLADRPMHDTGIGRCLQLAESKSTGEVVASLKSHLGVSTLRVAEGRGGPERHEHVGLCPGAGGSLLDEAAARGCTLFVTGEMRHHDVLSAVDRGITVVLAGHTNTERGYLPHLRDRLSAAMPDCEFTVSTRDRTPWTDA
;
A
#
# COMPACT_ATOMS: atom_id res chain seq x y z
N MET A 1 43.98 5.94 12.41
CA MET A 1 43.06 4.99 13.09
C MET A 1 42.53 4.03 12.06
N THR A 2 42.70 2.73 12.30
CA THR A 2 42.26 1.64 11.44
C THR A 2 40.85 1.26 11.87
N VAL A 3 39.87 1.29 10.96
CA VAL A 3 38.54 0.68 11.21
C VAL A 3 38.51 -0.62 10.42
N SER A 4 38.55 -1.76 11.13
CA SER A 4 38.23 -3.07 10.58
C SER A 4 36.71 -3.23 10.61
N MET A 5 36.09 -3.36 9.44
CA MET A 5 34.72 -3.84 9.31
C MET A 5 34.78 -5.30 8.87
N ALA A 6 34.66 -6.23 9.81
CA ALA A 6 34.41 -7.63 9.50
C ALA A 6 32.91 -7.79 9.23
N VAL A 7 32.53 -7.99 7.97
CA VAL A 7 31.16 -8.40 7.63
C VAL A 7 31.14 -9.93 7.63
N LEU A 8 30.60 -10.53 8.69
CA LEU A 8 30.24 -11.93 8.72
C LEU A 8 28.99 -12.13 7.85
N LEU A 9 29.18 -12.56 6.60
CA LEU A 9 28.10 -12.91 5.68
C LEU A 9 27.81 -14.41 5.83
N THR A 10 26.66 -14.75 6.41
CA THR A 10 26.30 -16.15 6.70
C THR A 10 25.23 -16.73 5.77
N THR A 11 24.65 -15.96 4.83
CA THR A 11 23.64 -16.48 3.90
C THR A 11 23.76 -15.96 2.46
N PRO A 12 23.34 -16.74 1.44
CA PRO A 12 23.43 -16.37 0.01
C PRO A 12 22.62 -15.11 -0.37
N TRP A 13 21.55 -14.80 0.36
CA TRP A 13 20.69 -13.64 0.12
C TRP A 13 21.37 -12.30 0.42
N MET A 14 22.19 -12.25 1.49
CA MET A 14 22.98 -11.05 1.81
C MET A 14 24.04 -10.75 0.74
N LEU A 15 24.53 -11.77 0.02
CA LEU A 15 25.40 -11.58 -1.13
C LEU A 15 24.67 -10.96 -2.33
N ALA A 16 23.42 -11.36 -2.61
CA ALA A 16 22.65 -10.85 -3.75
C ALA A 16 22.28 -9.35 -3.58
N VAL A 17 21.83 -8.96 -2.39
CA VAL A 17 21.54 -7.55 -2.04
C VAL A 17 22.82 -6.72 -2.08
N SER A 18 23.95 -7.27 -1.62
CA SER A 18 25.25 -6.59 -1.68
C SER A 18 25.77 -6.43 -3.11
N VAL A 19 25.51 -7.40 -4.01
CA VAL A 19 25.89 -7.33 -5.42
C VAL A 19 25.01 -6.34 -6.19
N ALA A 20 23.69 -6.30 -5.93
CA ALA A 20 22.79 -5.32 -6.53
C ALA A 20 23.09 -3.89 -6.04
N ALA A 21 23.33 -3.70 -4.73
CA ALA A 21 23.77 -2.43 -4.16
C ALA A 21 25.15 -1.99 -4.70
N ALA A 22 26.05 -2.95 -4.95
CA ALA A 22 27.33 -2.68 -5.61
C ALA A 22 27.16 -2.34 -7.10
N GLU A 23 26.22 -2.93 -7.83
CA GLU A 23 25.90 -2.58 -9.23
C GLU A 23 25.31 -1.17 -9.35
N VAL A 24 24.42 -0.78 -8.45
CA VAL A 24 23.87 0.59 -8.39
C VAL A 24 24.96 1.61 -8.07
N LYS A 25 25.78 1.36 -7.04
CA LYS A 25 26.91 2.25 -6.67
C LYS A 25 28.00 2.31 -7.74
N THR A 26 28.28 1.22 -8.46
CA THR A 26 29.28 1.20 -9.55
C THR A 26 28.76 1.87 -10.83
N SER A 27 27.44 1.90 -11.06
CA SER A 27 26.83 2.67 -12.16
C SER A 27 26.97 4.19 -11.96
N ALA A 28 26.86 4.65 -10.71
CA ALA A 28 27.06 6.05 -10.34
C ALA A 28 28.54 6.44 -10.42
N LEU A 29 29.44 5.60 -9.88
CA LEU A 29 30.89 5.83 -9.93
C LEU A 29 31.48 5.77 -11.35
N ARG A 30 30.88 4.99 -12.26
CA ARG A 30 31.24 5.00 -13.69
C ARG A 30 30.87 6.30 -14.39
N ARG A 31 29.69 6.85 -14.09
CA ARG A 31 29.23 8.13 -14.65
C ARG A 31 30.09 9.31 -14.16
N ALA A 32 30.69 9.17 -12.97
CA ALA A 32 31.62 10.15 -12.40
C ALA A 32 33.10 9.97 -12.82
N GLY A 33 33.45 8.99 -13.67
CA GLY A 33 34.82 8.80 -14.17
C GLY A 33 35.87 8.32 -13.14
N LEU A 34 35.43 7.89 -11.95
CA LEU A 34 36.30 7.61 -10.79
C LEU A 34 36.81 6.16 -10.70
N VAL A 35 36.53 5.30 -11.70
CA VAL A 35 36.94 3.90 -11.70
C VAL A 35 37.47 3.45 -13.07
N ASP A 36 38.66 2.84 -13.09
CA ASP A 36 39.27 2.25 -14.28
C ASP A 36 38.43 1.05 -14.80
N SER A 37 37.68 1.31 -15.87
CA SER A 37 36.56 0.50 -16.36
C SER A 37 36.95 -0.91 -16.84
N VAL A 38 38.22 -1.14 -17.18
CA VAL A 38 38.71 -2.39 -17.77
C VAL A 38 38.99 -3.44 -16.68
N ARG A 39 39.54 -3.04 -15.52
CA ARG A 39 39.85 -3.96 -14.41
C ARG A 39 38.59 -4.43 -13.68
N LEU A 40 37.58 -3.58 -13.55
CA LEU A 40 36.33 -3.90 -12.86
C LEU A 40 35.47 -4.90 -13.67
N LYS A 41 35.35 -4.70 -14.99
CA LYS A 41 34.59 -5.60 -15.89
C LYS A 41 35.15 -7.03 -15.88
N ARG A 42 36.48 -7.17 -15.96
CA ARG A 42 37.15 -8.48 -15.92
C ARG A 42 36.94 -9.23 -14.61
N ARG A 43 36.94 -8.53 -13.47
CA ARG A 43 36.75 -9.15 -12.14
C ARG A 43 35.29 -9.44 -11.81
N MET A 44 34.33 -8.62 -12.24
CA MET A 44 32.90 -8.92 -12.11
C MET A 44 32.49 -10.12 -12.99
N GLY A 45 33.08 -10.26 -14.18
CA GLY A 45 32.92 -11.47 -15.00
C GLY A 45 33.43 -12.74 -14.29
N ALA A 46 34.56 -12.65 -13.60
CA ALA A 46 35.10 -13.77 -12.82
C ALA A 46 34.25 -14.13 -11.59
N LEU A 47 33.64 -13.14 -10.92
CA LEU A 47 32.72 -13.35 -9.79
C LEU A 47 31.39 -13.97 -10.25
N ARG A 48 30.85 -13.54 -11.39
CA ARG A 48 29.66 -14.15 -12.02
C ARG A 48 29.92 -15.62 -12.40
N ALA A 49 31.09 -15.91 -12.96
CA ALA A 49 31.49 -17.28 -13.31
C ALA A 49 31.70 -18.18 -12.08
N ALA A 50 32.25 -17.64 -10.98
CA ALA A 50 32.43 -18.39 -9.73
C ALA A 50 31.08 -18.69 -9.03
N TRP A 51 30.10 -17.78 -9.13
CA TRP A 51 28.76 -17.98 -8.59
C TRP A 51 27.97 -19.04 -9.36
N TRP A 52 28.01 -19.03 -10.70
CA TRP A 52 27.32 -20.03 -11.53
C TRP A 52 27.91 -21.45 -11.37
N ASN A 53 29.19 -21.55 -11.00
CA ASN A 53 29.91 -22.82 -10.86
C ASN A 53 30.06 -23.30 -9.40
N GLY A 54 29.48 -22.60 -8.41
CA GLY A 54 29.49 -23.01 -7.00
C GLY A 54 30.84 -22.95 -6.27
N ASP A 55 31.81 -22.15 -6.74
CA ASP A 55 33.18 -22.11 -6.19
C ASP A 55 33.35 -20.99 -5.12
N TYR A 56 32.73 -21.20 -3.95
CA TYR A 56 32.59 -20.19 -2.89
C TYR A 56 33.90 -19.84 -2.14
N ARG A 57 34.96 -20.63 -2.29
CA ARG A 57 36.27 -20.35 -1.66
C ARG A 57 37.00 -19.16 -2.29
N ARG A 58 36.74 -18.83 -3.57
CA ARG A 58 37.32 -17.67 -4.25
C ARG A 58 36.67 -16.33 -3.86
N LEU A 59 35.48 -16.35 -3.27
CA LEU A 59 34.76 -15.14 -2.83
C LEU A 59 35.32 -14.58 -1.50
N ALA A 60 35.97 -15.42 -0.68
CA ALA A 60 36.37 -15.08 0.69
C ALA A 60 37.76 -14.43 0.86
N SER A 61 38.60 -14.35 -0.18
CA SER A 61 40.03 -13.97 -0.05
C SER A 61 40.42 -12.62 -0.69
N GLY A 62 39.45 -11.82 -1.14
CA GLY A 62 39.72 -10.51 -1.74
C GLY A 62 39.79 -9.38 -0.70
N SER A 63 40.98 -8.97 -0.27
CA SER A 63 41.16 -7.74 0.49
C SER A 63 41.09 -6.50 -0.43
N PHE A 64 40.13 -5.62 -0.17
CA PHE A 64 40.00 -4.34 -0.85
C PHE A 64 40.91 -3.30 -0.19
N ARG A 65 41.64 -2.52 -0.98
CA ARG A 65 42.29 -1.28 -0.54
C ARG A 65 41.53 -0.12 -1.19
N VAL A 66 40.62 0.49 -0.45
CA VAL A 66 39.98 1.74 -0.85
C VAL A 66 40.92 2.87 -0.41
N VAL A 67 41.58 3.52 -1.37
CA VAL A 67 42.30 4.76 -1.10
C VAL A 67 41.27 5.87 -1.09
N GLN A 68 40.96 6.39 0.10
CA GLN A 68 40.04 7.49 0.30
C GLN A 68 40.74 8.78 -0.15
N THR A 69 40.37 9.29 -1.32
CA THR A 69 40.72 10.65 -1.76
C THR A 69 39.48 11.51 -1.53
N GLY A 70 39.57 12.51 -0.64
CA GLY A 70 38.57 13.57 -0.43
C GLY A 70 37.16 13.12 -0.03
N ARG A 71 36.78 13.31 1.23
CA ARG A 71 35.36 13.29 1.63
C ARG A 71 34.67 14.55 1.11
N GLU A 72 34.02 14.47 -0.05
CA GLU A 72 32.71 15.10 -0.20
C GLU A 72 31.69 13.98 0.01
N GLU A 73 30.81 14.14 1.00
CA GLU A 73 29.63 13.27 1.11
C GLU A 73 28.79 13.49 -0.15
N LEU A 74 28.84 12.54 -1.07
CA LEU A 74 27.93 12.50 -2.21
C LEU A 74 26.52 12.25 -1.66
N SER A 75 25.76 13.33 -1.40
CA SER A 75 24.33 13.21 -1.17
C SER A 75 23.68 12.66 -2.44
N VAL A 76 22.94 11.56 -2.30
CA VAL A 76 22.09 11.10 -3.39
C VAL A 76 20.94 12.11 -3.45
N PRO A 77 20.69 12.78 -4.58
CA PRO A 77 19.65 13.79 -4.66
C PRO A 77 18.29 13.15 -4.43
N THR A 78 17.45 13.80 -3.62
CA THR A 78 16.06 13.40 -3.45
C THR A 78 15.34 13.39 -4.79
N THR A 79 14.51 12.38 -5.04
CA THR A 79 13.84 12.19 -6.33
C THR A 79 12.32 12.10 -6.20
N ILE A 80 11.62 12.25 -7.33
CA ILE A 80 10.17 12.02 -7.41
C ILE A 80 9.82 10.59 -6.97
N GLN A 81 10.68 9.60 -7.25
CA GLN A 81 10.48 8.23 -6.77
C GLN A 81 10.47 8.14 -5.25
N GLU A 82 11.27 8.94 -4.55
CA GLU A 82 11.26 9.00 -3.08
C GLU A 82 9.99 9.64 -2.55
N LEU A 83 9.45 10.67 -3.22
CA LEU A 83 8.11 11.21 -2.91
C LEU A 83 7.04 10.13 -3.07
N VAL A 84 7.08 9.36 -4.15
CA VAL A 84 6.14 8.25 -4.39
C VAL A 84 6.26 7.21 -3.27
N ILE A 85 7.47 6.79 -2.91
CA ILE A 85 7.68 5.80 -1.82
C ILE A 85 7.16 6.34 -0.48
N THR A 86 7.44 7.61 -0.16
CA THR A 86 6.95 8.25 1.06
C THR A 86 5.43 8.30 1.07
N MET A 87 4.80 8.71 -0.03
CA MET A 87 3.34 8.73 -0.13
C MET A 87 2.73 7.34 -0.03
N GLU A 88 3.29 6.33 -0.70
CA GLU A 88 2.84 4.93 -0.56
C GLU A 88 3.01 4.40 0.87
N SER A 89 3.96 4.92 1.64
CA SER A 89 4.09 4.57 3.06
C SER A 89 3.06 5.28 3.94
N LEU A 90 2.60 6.47 3.57
CA LEU A 90 1.63 7.26 4.34
C LEU A 90 0.18 6.91 4.00
N ALA A 91 -0.10 6.65 2.72
CA ALA A 91 -1.40 6.36 2.14
C ALA A 91 -1.22 5.41 0.95
N PRO A 92 -1.10 4.09 1.18
CA PRO A 92 -0.88 3.11 0.12
C PRO A 92 -2.01 3.14 -0.92
N SER A 93 -1.64 3.30 -2.19
CA SER A 93 -2.60 3.34 -3.32
C SER A 93 -3.45 2.07 -3.44
N ALA A 94 -2.95 0.94 -2.93
CA ALA A 94 -3.67 -0.33 -2.87
C ALA A 94 -4.96 -0.30 -2.02
N HIS A 95 -5.13 0.75 -1.20
CA HIS A 95 -6.33 0.94 -0.36
C HIS A 95 -7.27 2.02 -0.91
N ALA A 96 -6.95 2.60 -2.08
CA ALA A 96 -7.87 3.48 -2.80
C ALA A 96 -9.12 2.72 -3.25
N ALA A 97 -10.22 3.44 -3.48
CA ALA A 97 -11.41 2.88 -4.08
C ALA A 97 -11.11 2.35 -5.50
N GLU A 98 -11.77 1.27 -5.93
CA GLU A 98 -11.47 0.61 -7.21
C GLU A 98 -11.64 1.50 -8.45
N TRP A 99 -12.51 2.51 -8.37
CA TRP A 99 -12.78 3.45 -9.45
C TRP A 99 -11.78 4.61 -9.51
N ASP A 100 -10.92 4.76 -8.50
CA ASP A 100 -10.09 5.93 -8.30
C ASP A 100 -8.79 5.87 -9.13
N ASN A 101 -8.14 7.03 -9.28
CA ASN A 101 -6.86 7.17 -9.97
C ASN A 101 -5.82 7.85 -9.07
N THR A 102 -5.19 7.06 -8.20
CA THR A 102 -4.18 7.51 -7.25
C THR A 102 -2.75 7.21 -7.73
N GLY A 103 -1.76 7.86 -7.10
CA GLY A 103 -0.34 7.70 -7.41
C GLY A 103 0.24 8.81 -8.28
N LEU A 104 1.38 8.52 -8.94
CA LEU A 104 2.03 9.45 -9.86
C LEU A 104 1.32 9.45 -11.22
N LEU A 105 0.60 10.53 -11.51
CA LEU A 105 -0.22 10.69 -12.71
C LEU A 105 0.57 11.28 -13.89
N VAL A 106 1.51 12.19 -13.60
CA VAL A 106 2.36 12.85 -14.59
C VAL A 106 3.76 13.01 -13.99
N GLY A 107 4.81 12.66 -14.73
CA GLY A 107 6.19 12.94 -14.32
C GLY A 107 7.17 11.82 -14.65
N ASP A 108 8.43 12.05 -14.29
CA ASP A 108 9.53 11.10 -14.37
C ASP A 108 10.02 10.80 -12.95
N PRO A 109 9.83 9.56 -12.43
CA PRO A 109 10.27 9.20 -11.08
C PRO A 109 11.75 9.43 -10.82
N THR A 110 12.60 9.44 -11.85
CA THR A 110 14.05 9.56 -11.71
C THR A 110 14.55 10.98 -11.55
N ARG A 111 13.68 11.98 -11.73
CA ARG A 111 14.05 13.39 -11.62
C ARG A 111 14.29 13.82 -10.18
N SER A 112 15.21 14.77 -10.03
CA SER A 112 15.46 15.45 -8.76
C SER A 112 14.22 16.18 -8.27
N LEU A 113 14.01 16.16 -6.96
CA LEU A 113 12.93 16.81 -6.25
C LEU A 113 13.54 17.69 -5.16
N ARG A 114 13.17 18.97 -5.16
CA ARG A 114 13.53 19.93 -4.11
C ARG A 114 12.29 20.56 -3.47
N SER A 115 11.24 20.80 -4.25
CA SER A 115 10.03 21.47 -3.75
C SER A 115 8.74 20.84 -4.28
N VAL A 116 7.74 20.80 -3.40
CA VAL A 116 6.41 20.26 -3.67
C VAL A 116 5.34 21.24 -3.20
N LEU A 117 4.37 21.53 -4.06
CA LEU A 117 3.16 22.29 -3.73
C LEU A 117 2.00 21.33 -3.44
N LEU A 118 1.29 21.53 -2.33
CA LEU A 118 0.09 20.77 -1.97
C LEU A 118 -1.17 21.57 -2.32
N THR A 119 -2.18 20.89 -2.87
CA THR A 119 -3.49 21.47 -3.19
C THR A 119 -4.60 20.43 -3.05
N ILE A 120 -5.84 20.86 -2.81
CA ILE A 120 -7.01 20.01 -3.00
C ILE A 120 -7.33 19.91 -4.50
N ASP A 121 -7.59 21.05 -5.12
CA ASP A 121 -7.94 21.14 -6.54
C ASP A 121 -6.81 21.76 -7.35
N LEU A 122 -6.32 21.04 -8.37
CA LEU A 122 -5.31 21.59 -9.29
C LEU A 122 -5.97 22.41 -10.40
N THR A 123 -6.21 23.68 -10.11
CA THR A 123 -6.69 24.66 -11.12
C THR A 123 -5.53 25.29 -11.89
N MET A 124 -5.84 26.04 -12.95
CA MET A 124 -4.81 26.77 -13.69
C MET A 124 -4.10 27.82 -12.83
N ASP A 125 -4.81 28.47 -11.90
CA ASP A 125 -4.23 29.46 -10.97
C ASP A 125 -3.24 28.81 -9.99
N VAL A 126 -3.53 27.57 -9.55
CA VAL A 126 -2.62 26.78 -8.72
C VAL A 126 -1.40 26.31 -9.52
N LEU A 127 -1.59 25.89 -10.77
CA LEU A 127 -0.47 25.53 -11.64
C LEU A 127 0.43 26.75 -11.92
N ASP A 128 -0.17 27.90 -12.16
CA ASP A 128 0.49 29.20 -12.28
C ASP A 128 1.30 29.56 -11.02
N GLU A 129 0.80 29.24 -9.82
CA GLU A 129 1.53 29.39 -8.56
C GLU A 129 2.72 28.41 -8.49
N ALA A 130 2.50 27.14 -8.81
CA ALA A 130 3.54 26.11 -8.81
C ALA A 130 4.71 26.46 -9.75
N GLU A 131 4.41 26.97 -10.95
CA GLU A 131 5.42 27.40 -11.93
C GLU A 131 6.21 28.61 -11.42
N ARG A 132 5.55 29.61 -10.81
CA ARG A 132 6.24 30.78 -10.24
C ARG A 132 7.10 30.43 -9.03
N ALA A 133 6.68 29.43 -8.26
CA ALA A 133 7.44 28.88 -7.14
C ALA A 133 8.52 27.88 -7.58
N GLU A 134 8.66 27.62 -8.90
CA GLU A 134 9.59 26.63 -9.45
C GLU A 134 9.45 25.25 -8.79
N SER A 135 8.21 24.84 -8.49
CA SER A 135 7.91 23.55 -7.85
C SER A 135 8.29 22.39 -8.76
N ASP A 136 8.96 21.38 -8.22
CA ASP A 136 9.30 20.17 -8.99
C ASP A 136 8.10 19.21 -9.08
N ALA A 137 7.18 19.25 -8.11
CA ALA A 137 5.95 18.47 -8.11
C ALA A 137 4.78 19.21 -7.46
N VAL A 138 3.56 18.75 -7.79
CA VAL A 138 2.32 19.09 -7.12
C VAL A 138 1.69 17.80 -6.59
N ILE A 139 1.32 17.79 -5.32
CA ILE A 139 0.39 16.80 -4.78
C ILE A 139 -0.99 17.44 -4.79
N ALA A 140 -1.87 16.94 -5.67
CA ALA A 140 -3.26 17.34 -5.73
C ALA A 140 -4.11 16.25 -5.07
N TYR A 141 -4.89 16.57 -4.04
CA TYR A 141 -5.76 15.59 -3.41
C TYR A 141 -6.79 15.03 -4.40
N HIS A 142 -7.46 15.89 -5.15
CA HIS A 142 -8.31 15.46 -6.26
C HIS A 142 -7.46 15.18 -7.50
N PRO A 143 -7.59 14.00 -8.13
CA PRO A 143 -6.77 13.65 -9.27
C PRO A 143 -7.14 14.52 -10.47
N PRO A 144 -6.21 15.32 -11.02
CA PRO A 144 -6.48 16.10 -12.23
C PRO A 144 -6.81 15.20 -13.42
N ILE A 145 -6.29 13.97 -13.44
CA ILE A 145 -6.69 12.92 -14.37
C ILE A 145 -7.66 11.99 -13.63
N PHE A 146 -8.94 12.34 -13.56
CA PHE A 146 -9.93 11.48 -12.90
C PHE A 146 -10.35 10.29 -13.77
N SER A 147 -10.39 10.47 -15.10
CA SER A 147 -10.71 9.41 -16.07
C SER A 147 -9.66 9.35 -17.18
N GLY A 148 -9.53 8.19 -17.81
CA GLY A 148 -8.54 7.98 -18.87
C GLY A 148 -8.70 8.97 -20.03
N LEU A 149 -7.66 9.79 -20.26
CA LEU A 149 -7.64 10.77 -21.34
C LEU A 149 -7.41 10.08 -22.69
N LYS A 150 -8.39 10.15 -23.60
CA LYS A 150 -8.26 9.63 -24.98
C LYS A 150 -7.52 10.59 -25.90
N ARG A 151 -7.51 11.87 -25.56
CA ARG A 151 -6.89 12.97 -26.29
C ARG A 151 -6.32 13.95 -25.28
N LEU A 152 -5.25 14.62 -25.64
CA LEU A 152 -4.56 15.59 -24.80
C LEU A 152 -4.36 16.87 -25.62
N VAL A 153 -5.25 17.83 -25.43
CA VAL A 153 -5.37 19.07 -26.24
C VAL A 153 -5.57 20.29 -25.32
N ALA A 154 -5.07 21.46 -25.72
CA ALA A 154 -5.02 22.64 -24.85
C ALA A 154 -6.38 23.38 -24.69
N ASP A 155 -7.39 23.03 -25.49
CA ASP A 155 -8.74 23.62 -25.43
C ASP A 155 -9.65 22.95 -24.40
N ASP A 156 -9.27 21.78 -23.89
CA ASP A 156 -9.91 21.11 -22.77
C ASP A 156 -9.22 21.50 -21.44
N PRO A 157 -9.94 22.01 -20.42
CA PRO A 157 -9.34 22.51 -19.18
C PRO A 157 -8.46 21.49 -18.44
N VAL A 158 -8.90 20.23 -18.36
CA VAL A 158 -8.16 19.15 -17.69
C VAL A 158 -6.88 18.85 -18.47
N SER A 159 -7.03 18.62 -19.77
CA SER A 159 -5.90 18.35 -20.66
C SER A 159 -4.91 19.51 -20.71
N ALA A 160 -5.37 20.76 -20.63
CA ALA A 160 -4.52 21.94 -20.60
C ALA A 160 -3.62 21.99 -19.36
N VAL A 161 -4.18 21.69 -18.17
CA VAL A 161 -3.41 21.56 -16.92
C VAL A 161 -2.35 20.48 -17.05
N VAL A 162 -2.73 19.29 -17.52
CA VAL A 162 -1.82 18.14 -17.66
C VAL A 162 -0.71 18.42 -18.68
N LEU A 163 -1.05 18.96 -19.84
CA LEU A 163 -0.08 19.35 -20.88
C LEU A 163 0.92 20.36 -20.36
N ARG A 164 0.43 21.40 -19.68
CA ARG A 164 1.27 22.47 -19.18
C ARG A 164 2.16 21.99 -18.03
N ALA A 165 1.64 21.22 -17.08
CA ALA A 165 2.45 20.60 -16.03
C ALA A 165 3.57 19.73 -16.61
N ALA A 166 3.27 18.89 -17.61
CA ALA A 166 4.27 18.08 -18.29
C ALA A 166 5.33 18.93 -19.01
N ALA A 167 4.91 19.96 -19.74
CA ALA A 167 5.81 20.87 -20.46
C ALA A 167 6.72 21.68 -19.51
N SER A 168 6.17 22.14 -18.39
CA SER A 168 6.86 22.85 -17.32
C SER A 168 7.63 21.90 -16.39
N ARG A 169 7.62 20.59 -16.68
CA ARG A 169 8.36 19.58 -15.93
C ARG A 169 7.97 19.56 -14.44
N ILE A 170 6.68 19.70 -14.17
CA ILE A 170 6.09 19.57 -12.83
C ILE A 170 5.41 18.19 -12.76
N ALA A 171 5.84 17.35 -11.81
CA ALA A 171 5.19 16.07 -11.57
C ALA A 171 3.83 16.26 -10.87
N LEU A 172 2.84 15.44 -11.19
CA LEU A 172 1.51 15.45 -10.56
C LEU A 172 1.30 14.12 -9.84
N TYR A 173 1.10 14.16 -8.53
CA TYR A 173 0.76 13.01 -7.69
C TYR A 173 -0.61 13.23 -7.03
N SER A 174 -1.42 12.18 -6.93
CA SER A 174 -2.73 12.24 -6.27
C SER A 174 -2.93 11.11 -5.27
N PRO A 175 -3.13 11.39 -3.97
CA PRO A 175 -3.41 10.35 -2.99
C PRO A 175 -4.92 10.06 -2.84
N HIS A 176 -5.79 11.04 -3.09
CA HIS A 176 -7.25 10.96 -3.06
C HIS A 176 -7.83 9.97 -2.04
N THR A 177 -8.61 8.96 -2.46
CA THR A 177 -9.28 8.04 -1.54
C THR A 177 -8.32 7.12 -0.77
N ALA A 178 -7.07 6.95 -1.21
CA ALA A 178 -6.06 6.25 -0.41
C ALA A 178 -5.75 7.03 0.88
N LEU A 179 -5.75 8.37 0.81
CA LEU A 179 -5.54 9.23 1.97
C LEU A 179 -6.78 9.29 2.88
N ASP A 180 -7.98 9.11 2.32
CA ASP A 180 -9.19 8.94 3.13
C ASP A 180 -9.16 7.62 3.91
N ALA A 181 -8.62 6.58 3.27
CA ALA A 181 -8.55 5.24 3.83
C ALA A 181 -7.48 5.11 4.93
N ALA A 182 -6.37 5.82 4.78
CA ALA A 182 -5.16 5.63 5.58
C ALA A 182 -5.30 6.11 7.04
N PRO A 183 -4.62 5.44 8.00
CA PRO A 183 -4.48 5.93 9.36
C PRO A 183 -3.79 7.30 9.44
N GLY A 184 -4.35 8.20 10.26
CA GLY A 184 -3.94 9.60 10.36
C GLY A 184 -4.23 10.41 9.10
N GLY A 185 -5.06 9.87 8.21
CA GLY A 185 -5.49 10.48 6.95
C GLY A 185 -6.54 11.56 7.12
N MET A 186 -7.18 11.94 6.01
CA MET A 186 -8.15 13.03 5.98
C MET A 186 -9.37 12.76 6.86
N THR A 187 -9.89 11.53 6.84
CA THR A 187 -11.07 11.16 7.65
C THR A 187 -10.76 11.18 9.15
N ASP A 188 -9.54 10.81 9.56
CA ASP A 188 -9.13 10.86 10.96
C ASP A 188 -9.04 12.31 11.45
N TRP A 189 -8.47 13.21 10.64
CA TRP A 189 -8.48 14.65 10.93
C TRP A 189 -9.90 15.20 11.10
N LEU A 190 -10.83 14.84 10.20
CA LEU A 190 -12.23 15.25 10.34
C LEU A 190 -12.87 14.72 11.65
N ALA A 191 -12.51 13.49 12.07
CA ALA A 191 -13.00 12.89 13.31
C ALA A 191 -12.53 13.62 14.56
N GLU A 192 -11.30 14.16 14.57
CA GLU A 192 -10.79 15.02 15.66
C GLU A 192 -11.70 16.24 15.89
N GLY A 193 -12.32 16.75 14.83
CA GLY A 193 -13.28 17.86 14.90
C GLY A 193 -14.59 17.53 15.60
N VAL A 194 -14.94 16.25 15.76
CA VAL A 194 -16.17 15.80 16.44
C VAL A 194 -15.93 15.54 17.93
N GLY A 195 -14.82 14.91 18.30
CA GLY A 195 -14.47 14.64 19.69
C GLY A 195 -13.46 13.51 19.87
N SER A 196 -13.06 13.26 21.12
CA SER A 196 -12.19 12.13 21.47
C SER A 196 -12.98 10.83 21.57
N GLY A 197 -12.32 9.72 21.22
CA GLY A 197 -12.94 8.42 21.21
C GLY A 197 -12.08 7.37 20.50
N THR A 198 -12.69 6.22 20.23
CA THR A 198 -12.08 5.16 19.42
C THR A 198 -12.61 5.25 18.00
N VAL A 199 -11.71 5.23 17.02
CA VAL A 199 -12.06 5.24 15.59
C VAL A 199 -11.83 3.87 14.96
N ALA A 200 -12.72 3.51 14.04
CA ALA A 200 -12.53 2.37 13.13
C ALA A 200 -13.07 2.74 11.74
N PRO A 201 -12.56 2.16 10.64
CA PRO A 201 -13.12 2.36 9.29
C PRO A 201 -14.62 2.06 9.25
N ILE A 202 -15.41 2.71 8.37
CA ILE A 202 -16.80 2.27 8.13
C ILE A 202 -16.76 0.99 7.29
N GLU A 203 -16.09 1.08 6.15
CA GLU A 203 -15.76 -0.04 5.28
C GLU A 203 -14.27 -0.35 5.43
N HIS A 204 -13.94 -1.58 5.81
CA HIS A 204 -12.55 -1.98 5.99
C HIS A 204 -11.90 -2.23 4.62
N ALA A 205 -10.70 -1.67 4.42
CA ALA A 205 -9.83 -2.13 3.36
C ALA A 205 -9.51 -3.60 3.62
N THR A 206 -9.32 -4.38 2.56
CA THR A 206 -8.96 -5.78 2.68
C THR A 206 -7.59 -6.02 2.10
N GLU A 207 -6.79 -6.82 2.78
CA GLU A 207 -5.48 -7.24 2.30
C GLU A 207 -5.31 -8.75 2.34
N LEU A 208 -4.48 -9.25 1.45
CA LEU A 208 -3.99 -10.61 1.50
C LEU A 208 -2.52 -10.58 1.15
N GLY A 209 -1.69 -11.11 2.07
CA GLY A 209 -0.26 -11.17 1.91
C GLY A 209 0.11 -11.73 0.53
N SER A 210 1.10 -11.13 -0.13
CA SER A 210 1.54 -11.54 -1.46
C SER A 210 1.92 -13.03 -1.53
N HIS A 211 2.36 -13.61 -0.40
CA HIS A 211 2.70 -15.01 -0.19
C HIS A 211 1.55 -15.89 0.33
N GLU A 212 0.39 -15.31 0.60
CA GLU A 212 -0.76 -15.95 1.22
C GLU A 212 -2.00 -15.98 0.31
N ARG A 213 -1.80 -16.00 -1.01
CA ARG A 213 -2.90 -15.94 -1.99
C ARG A 213 -3.67 -17.25 -2.11
N CYS A 214 -3.05 -18.38 -1.82
CA CYS A 214 -3.69 -19.68 -1.82
C CYS A 214 -3.11 -20.59 -0.73
N LYS A 215 -3.83 -21.68 -0.42
CA LYS A 215 -3.35 -22.79 0.39
C LYS A 215 -3.14 -24.01 -0.51
N VAL A 216 -1.93 -24.54 -0.53
CA VAL A 216 -1.61 -25.83 -1.12
C VAL A 216 -1.84 -26.90 -0.05
N VAL A 217 -2.67 -27.89 -0.37
CA VAL A 217 -3.02 -29.02 0.48
C VAL A 217 -2.60 -30.31 -0.22
N THR A 218 -1.87 -31.18 0.47
CA THR A 218 -1.45 -32.49 -0.05
C THR A 218 -1.53 -33.54 1.05
N TYR A 219 -1.53 -34.80 0.66
CA TYR A 219 -1.64 -35.94 1.58
C TYR A 219 -0.42 -36.82 1.39
N VAL A 220 0.35 -37.03 2.45
CA VAL A 220 1.70 -37.58 2.38
C VAL A 220 1.85 -38.71 3.43
N PRO A 221 2.47 -39.85 3.10
CA PRO A 221 2.88 -40.85 4.08
C PRO A 221 3.69 -40.23 5.23
N HIS A 222 3.52 -40.77 6.44
CA HIS A 222 4.11 -40.19 7.66
C HIS A 222 5.63 -39.97 7.60
N ASP A 223 6.36 -40.87 6.95
CA ASP A 223 7.82 -40.84 6.81
C ASP A 223 8.33 -39.84 5.76
N ALA A 224 7.50 -39.41 4.82
CA ALA A 224 7.87 -38.50 3.73
C ALA A 224 7.44 -37.03 3.98
N VAL A 225 6.64 -36.76 5.02
CA VAL A 225 6.06 -35.43 5.29
C VAL A 225 7.11 -34.33 5.42
N ASP A 226 8.21 -34.59 6.12
CA ASP A 226 9.24 -33.57 6.36
C ASP A 226 10.02 -33.25 5.08
N ALA A 227 10.23 -34.24 4.21
CA ALA A 227 10.86 -34.04 2.90
C ALA A 227 9.98 -33.19 1.98
N VAL A 228 8.68 -33.51 1.89
CA VAL A 228 7.72 -32.74 1.09
C VAL A 228 7.56 -31.32 1.64
N ARG A 229 7.45 -31.14 2.97
CA ARG A 229 7.38 -29.82 3.61
C ARG A 229 8.59 -28.96 3.27
N SER A 230 9.79 -29.53 3.37
CA SER A 230 11.04 -28.83 3.08
C SER A 230 11.10 -28.41 1.61
N ALA A 231 10.81 -29.34 0.69
CA ALA A 231 10.81 -29.04 -0.74
C ALA A 231 9.81 -27.94 -1.13
N MET A 232 8.59 -27.98 -0.58
CA MET A 232 7.60 -26.93 -0.78
C MET A 232 8.06 -25.59 -0.19
N GLY A 233 8.65 -25.61 1.00
CA GLY A 233 9.13 -24.41 1.69
C GLY A 233 10.30 -23.73 0.99
N ASP A 234 11.28 -24.50 0.52
CA ASP A 234 12.42 -24.03 -0.28
C ASP A 234 11.95 -23.42 -1.62
N ALA A 235 10.84 -23.92 -2.17
CA ALA A 235 10.18 -23.35 -3.34
C ALA A 235 9.32 -22.11 -3.05
N GLY A 236 9.27 -21.65 -1.80
CA GLY A 236 8.59 -20.43 -1.36
C GLY A 236 7.18 -20.62 -0.80
N ALA A 237 6.77 -21.85 -0.47
CA ALA A 237 5.55 -22.08 0.30
C ALA A 237 5.77 -21.76 1.79
N GLY A 238 4.70 -21.36 2.49
CA GLY A 238 4.75 -21.16 3.93
C GLY A 238 5.53 -19.91 4.36
N THR A 239 5.63 -18.89 3.51
CA THR A 239 6.09 -17.57 3.93
C THR A 239 4.91 -16.78 4.50
N ILE A 240 4.99 -16.43 5.78
CA ILE A 240 3.99 -15.63 6.51
C ILE A 240 4.74 -14.61 7.35
N GLY A 241 4.65 -13.32 6.99
CA GLY A 241 5.51 -12.28 7.57
C GLY A 241 6.99 -12.67 7.45
N ASP A 242 7.72 -12.59 8.57
CA ASP A 242 9.15 -12.95 8.64
C ASP A 242 9.42 -14.46 8.80
N TYR A 243 8.38 -15.29 8.84
CA TYR A 243 8.49 -16.73 9.02
C TYR A 243 8.49 -17.44 7.67
N THR A 244 9.30 -18.49 7.55
CA THR A 244 9.34 -19.36 6.36
C THR A 244 8.99 -20.79 6.75
N HIS A 245 8.66 -21.62 5.76
CA HIS A 245 8.31 -23.04 5.97
C HIS A 245 7.10 -23.26 6.90
N CYS A 246 6.25 -22.24 7.10
CA CYS A 246 5.04 -22.35 7.89
C CYS A 246 4.09 -23.39 7.27
N SER A 247 3.76 -24.40 8.07
CA SER A 247 2.88 -25.49 7.64
C SER A 247 2.02 -26.00 8.80
N THR A 248 0.93 -26.66 8.46
CA THR A 248 0.12 -27.43 9.41
C THR A 248 -0.09 -28.81 8.85
N SER A 249 0.01 -29.84 9.69
CA SER A 249 -0.23 -31.23 9.32
C SER A 249 -1.20 -31.90 10.27
N ILE A 250 -2.18 -32.63 9.74
CA ILE A 250 -3.17 -33.38 10.53
C ILE A 250 -3.13 -34.84 10.09
N GLU A 251 -3.29 -35.78 11.01
CA GLU A 251 -3.41 -37.22 10.69
C GLU A 251 -4.66 -37.48 9.85
N ASN A 252 -4.51 -38.41 8.90
CA ASN A 252 -5.49 -38.73 7.87
C ASN A 252 -5.39 -40.22 7.50
N GLU A 253 -6.48 -40.79 7.01
CA GLU A 253 -6.47 -42.07 6.30
C GLU A 253 -6.86 -41.84 4.83
N GLY A 254 -5.92 -42.09 3.92
CA GLY A 254 -6.17 -42.09 2.48
C GLY A 254 -6.69 -43.45 2.03
N THR A 255 -7.63 -43.46 1.09
CA THR A 255 -8.10 -44.70 0.44
C THR A 255 -8.09 -44.55 -1.08
N PHE A 256 -7.71 -45.62 -1.78
CA PHE A 256 -7.70 -45.64 -3.24
C PHE A 256 -7.78 -47.07 -3.78
N ILE A 257 -8.16 -47.19 -5.07
CA ILE A 257 -8.05 -48.43 -5.85
C ILE A 257 -7.16 -48.12 -7.04
N GLY A 258 -5.96 -48.70 -7.07
CA GLY A 258 -5.04 -48.54 -8.20
C GLY A 258 -5.58 -49.21 -9.45
N GLY A 259 -5.48 -48.54 -10.60
CA GLY A 259 -5.80 -49.14 -11.90
C GLY A 259 -4.83 -50.28 -12.26
N THR A 260 -5.11 -51.04 -13.31
CA THR A 260 -4.25 -52.17 -13.71
C THR A 260 -2.84 -51.77 -14.17
N GLY A 261 -2.61 -50.48 -14.47
CA GLY A 261 -1.32 -49.93 -14.86
C GLY A 261 -0.65 -49.04 -13.81
N SER A 262 -1.17 -48.97 -12.57
CA SER A 262 -0.52 -48.19 -11.49
C SER A 262 0.63 -48.96 -10.85
N ASP A 263 1.69 -48.26 -10.45
CA ASP A 263 2.77 -48.79 -9.61
C ASP A 263 2.75 -48.10 -8.23
N PRO A 264 1.78 -48.44 -7.35
CA PRO A 264 1.57 -47.68 -6.13
C PRO A 264 2.74 -47.88 -5.15
N ALA A 265 3.24 -46.77 -4.60
CA ALA A 265 4.29 -46.82 -3.56
C ALA A 265 3.84 -47.59 -2.30
N VAL A 266 2.54 -47.75 -2.07
CA VAL A 266 1.94 -48.52 -0.98
C VAL A 266 0.77 -49.35 -1.54
N GLY A 267 0.75 -50.66 -1.28
CA GLY A 267 -0.38 -51.53 -1.63
C GLY A 267 -0.24 -52.27 -2.97
N SER A 268 -1.37 -52.74 -3.52
CA SER A 268 -1.43 -53.52 -4.77
C SER A 268 -2.51 -53.01 -5.73
N ALA A 269 -2.20 -53.04 -7.03
CA ALA A 269 -3.16 -52.68 -8.08
C ALA A 269 -4.46 -53.51 -8.01
N GLY A 270 -5.60 -52.88 -8.25
CA GLY A 270 -6.93 -53.50 -8.27
C GLY A 270 -7.53 -53.82 -6.90
N GLN A 271 -6.85 -53.49 -5.79
CA GLN A 271 -7.37 -53.66 -4.43
C GLN A 271 -7.67 -52.30 -3.77
N LEU A 272 -8.63 -52.30 -2.82
CA LEU A 272 -8.87 -51.13 -1.98
C LEU A 272 -7.80 -51.03 -0.91
N GLU A 273 -6.94 -50.03 -1.04
CA GLU A 273 -5.89 -49.73 -0.09
C GLU A 273 -6.34 -48.68 0.93
N ARG A 274 -5.77 -48.77 2.13
CA ARG A 274 -5.92 -47.78 3.21
C ARG A 274 -4.54 -47.43 3.74
N VAL A 275 -4.20 -46.15 3.77
CA VAL A 275 -2.86 -45.69 4.16
C VAL A 275 -2.97 -44.59 5.20
N ALA A 276 -2.20 -44.73 6.29
CA ALA A 276 -2.03 -43.66 7.25
C ALA A 276 -1.17 -42.54 6.64
N GLU A 277 -1.74 -41.35 6.56
CA GLU A 277 -1.15 -40.18 5.92
C GLU A 277 -1.22 -38.96 6.84
N ARG A 278 -0.51 -37.90 6.45
CA ARG A 278 -0.70 -36.57 6.99
C ARG A 278 -1.21 -35.66 5.88
N ARG A 279 -2.30 -34.95 6.15
CA ARG A 279 -2.73 -33.82 5.34
C ARG A 279 -1.85 -32.61 5.66
N LEU A 280 -0.89 -32.31 4.79
CA LEU A 280 0.01 -31.17 4.87
C LEU A 280 -0.60 -29.94 4.17
N MET A 281 -0.55 -28.79 4.82
CA MET A 281 -1.13 -27.54 4.34
C MET A 281 -0.13 -26.40 4.47
N MET A 282 0.15 -25.69 3.37
CA MET A 282 1.05 -24.53 3.33
C MET A 282 0.45 -23.42 2.48
N VAL A 283 0.67 -22.16 2.85
CA VAL A 283 0.27 -21.01 2.01
C VAL A 283 1.23 -20.83 0.84
N SER A 284 0.78 -20.22 -0.25
CA SER A 284 1.63 -19.84 -1.37
C SER A 284 1.14 -18.60 -2.10
N SER A 285 2.06 -17.92 -2.78
CA SER A 285 1.75 -16.84 -3.72
C SER A 285 1.26 -17.41 -5.05
N ASN A 286 0.44 -16.64 -5.78
CA ASN A 286 0.05 -17.00 -7.15
C ASN A 286 1.27 -17.13 -8.08
N ARG A 287 2.32 -16.31 -7.86
CA ARG A 287 3.55 -16.33 -8.68
C ARG A 287 4.42 -17.56 -8.41
N GLY A 288 4.51 -17.99 -7.15
CA GLY A 288 5.34 -19.12 -6.71
C GLY A 288 4.65 -20.47 -6.85
N LEU A 289 3.32 -20.49 -7.03
CA LEU A 289 2.52 -21.71 -7.03
C LEU A 289 3.06 -22.80 -7.97
N ALA A 290 3.45 -22.44 -9.20
CA ALA A 290 3.98 -23.42 -10.16
C ALA A 290 5.26 -24.11 -9.67
N ALA A 291 6.17 -23.34 -9.04
CA ALA A 291 7.40 -23.88 -8.47
C ALA A 291 7.10 -24.77 -7.24
N VAL A 292 6.17 -24.34 -6.39
CA VAL A 292 5.74 -25.12 -5.21
C VAL A 292 5.12 -26.45 -5.61
N LEU A 293 4.23 -26.48 -6.61
CA LEU A 293 3.60 -27.72 -7.08
C LEU A 293 4.62 -28.65 -7.75
N ALA A 294 5.62 -28.11 -8.46
CA ALA A 294 6.69 -28.91 -9.04
C ALA A 294 7.59 -29.53 -7.96
N ALA A 295 7.98 -28.75 -6.94
CA ALA A 295 8.78 -29.23 -5.83
C ALA A 295 8.04 -30.29 -5.01
N LEU A 296 6.75 -30.08 -4.75
CA LEU A 296 5.87 -31.07 -4.13
C LEU A 296 5.91 -32.38 -4.91
N ARG A 297 5.59 -32.36 -6.21
CA ARG A 297 5.60 -33.57 -7.05
C ARG A 297 6.93 -34.30 -7.03
N SER A 298 8.03 -33.56 -7.12
CA SER A 298 9.37 -34.16 -7.14
C SER A 298 9.78 -34.80 -5.82
N ALA A 299 9.27 -34.32 -4.69
CA ALA A 299 9.63 -34.82 -3.36
C ALA A 299 8.64 -35.87 -2.82
N HIS A 300 7.48 -36.01 -3.46
CA HIS A 300 6.43 -36.90 -3.01
C HIS A 300 6.73 -38.36 -3.37
N PRO A 301 6.43 -39.34 -2.50
CA PRO A 301 6.67 -40.76 -2.79
C PRO A 301 5.69 -41.35 -3.81
N TYR A 302 4.53 -40.73 -4.01
CA TYR A 302 3.54 -41.18 -5.00
C TYR A 302 3.87 -40.64 -6.38
N GLU A 303 3.68 -41.47 -7.41
CA GLU A 303 3.79 -41.08 -8.83
C GLU A 303 2.89 -39.85 -9.11
N GLU A 304 1.63 -39.92 -8.64
CA GLU A 304 0.63 -38.88 -8.79
C GLU A 304 0.13 -38.41 -7.42
N PRO A 305 0.75 -37.37 -6.82
CA PRO A 305 0.36 -36.88 -5.50
C PRO A 305 -1.01 -36.20 -5.53
N PRO A 306 -1.91 -36.49 -4.56
CA PRO A 306 -3.15 -35.75 -4.40
C PRO A 306 -2.85 -34.32 -3.92
N MET A 307 -3.19 -33.32 -4.73
CA MET A 307 -2.94 -31.91 -4.43
C MET A 307 -4.20 -31.08 -4.64
N HIS A 308 -4.51 -30.19 -3.69
CA HIS A 308 -5.53 -29.16 -3.84
C HIS A 308 -4.91 -27.77 -3.70
N VAL A 309 -5.40 -26.82 -4.49
CA VAL A 309 -5.08 -25.40 -4.36
C VAL A 309 -6.37 -24.67 -3.98
N VAL A 310 -6.42 -24.15 -2.77
CA VAL A 310 -7.58 -23.44 -2.24
C VAL A 310 -7.28 -21.94 -2.25
N PRO A 311 -7.99 -21.11 -3.03
CA PRO A 311 -7.82 -19.66 -2.97
C PRO A 311 -8.17 -19.14 -1.58
N LEU A 312 -7.40 -18.18 -1.08
CA LEU A 312 -7.67 -17.53 0.20
C LEU A 312 -8.41 -16.22 -0.03
N ALA A 313 -9.38 -15.92 0.85
CA ALA A 313 -10.10 -14.65 0.84
C ALA A 313 -9.24 -13.53 1.44
N ASP A 314 -9.46 -12.31 0.98
CA ASP A 314 -8.84 -11.13 1.59
C ASP A 314 -9.32 -10.95 3.04
N ARG A 315 -8.45 -10.38 3.88
CA ARG A 315 -8.69 -10.17 5.31
C ARG A 315 -8.93 -8.68 5.55
N PRO A 316 -9.95 -8.30 6.35
CA PRO A 316 -10.16 -6.91 6.70
C PRO A 316 -9.00 -6.37 7.54
N MET A 317 -8.50 -5.20 7.16
CA MET A 317 -7.52 -4.45 7.93
C MET A 317 -8.21 -3.72 9.08
N HIS A 318 -7.56 -3.65 10.24
CA HIS A 318 -8.19 -3.12 11.45
C HIS A 318 -8.45 -1.61 11.37
N ASP A 319 -7.46 -0.85 10.93
CA ASP A 319 -7.39 0.62 11.00
C ASP A 319 -7.46 1.33 9.65
N THR A 320 -7.48 0.56 8.56
CA THR A 320 -7.41 1.06 7.19
C THR A 320 -8.71 0.77 6.45
N GLY A 321 -9.24 1.76 5.76
CA GLY A 321 -10.50 1.65 5.01
C GLY A 321 -11.28 2.95 4.94
N ILE A 322 -12.32 2.99 4.13
CA ILE A 322 -13.06 4.22 3.81
C ILE A 322 -14.00 4.61 4.95
N GLY A 323 -14.07 5.92 5.21
CA GLY A 323 -14.88 6.51 6.27
C GLY A 323 -14.39 6.16 7.68
N ARG A 324 -14.99 6.75 8.71
CA ARG A 324 -14.75 6.40 10.12
C ARG A 324 -16.06 6.29 10.89
N CYS A 325 -16.17 5.26 11.71
CA CYS A 325 -17.09 5.20 12.83
C CYS A 325 -16.31 5.62 14.08
N LEU A 326 -16.65 6.79 14.62
CA LEU A 326 -16.13 7.31 15.88
C LEU A 326 -17.08 6.90 17.01
N GLN A 327 -16.60 6.08 17.93
CA GLN A 327 -17.24 5.86 19.22
C GLN A 327 -16.71 6.91 20.20
N LEU A 328 -17.54 7.88 20.55
CA LEU A 328 -17.20 8.98 21.44
C LEU A 328 -16.96 8.48 22.87
N ALA A 329 -15.90 8.99 23.51
CA ALA A 329 -15.62 8.70 24.92
C ALA A 329 -16.76 9.17 25.85
N GLU A 330 -17.41 10.29 25.48
CA GLU A 330 -18.60 10.81 26.12
C GLU A 330 -19.63 11.15 25.04
N SER A 331 -20.85 10.62 25.17
CA SER A 331 -21.94 10.91 24.21
C SER A 331 -22.15 12.42 24.07
N LYS A 332 -22.43 12.90 22.87
CA LYS A 332 -22.67 14.33 22.57
C LYS A 332 -24.01 14.55 21.89
N SER A 333 -24.68 15.66 22.19
CA SER A 333 -25.83 16.13 21.41
C SER A 333 -25.41 16.62 20.02
N THR A 334 -26.35 16.69 19.07
CA THR A 334 -26.11 17.28 17.74
C THR A 334 -25.50 18.68 17.84
N GLY A 335 -26.00 19.51 18.75
CA GLY A 335 -25.52 20.88 18.95
C GLY A 335 -24.06 20.96 19.38
N GLU A 336 -23.63 20.07 20.28
CA GLU A 336 -22.23 19.97 20.73
C GLU A 336 -21.30 19.54 19.58
N VAL A 337 -21.73 18.56 18.79
CA VAL A 337 -20.98 18.10 17.59
C VAL A 337 -20.85 19.22 16.56
N VAL A 338 -21.95 19.91 16.24
CA VAL A 338 -21.98 21.02 15.28
C VAL A 338 -21.08 22.18 15.74
N ALA A 339 -21.11 22.53 17.02
CA ALA A 339 -20.24 23.58 17.56
C ALA A 339 -18.75 23.23 17.43
N SER A 340 -18.40 21.98 17.78
CA SER A 340 -17.03 21.46 17.65
C SER A 340 -16.55 21.47 16.20
N LEU A 341 -17.38 20.96 15.27
CA LEU A 341 -17.06 20.93 13.84
C LEU A 341 -16.91 22.34 13.25
N LYS A 342 -17.78 23.30 13.62
CA LYS A 342 -17.64 24.69 13.17
C LYS A 342 -16.29 25.29 13.57
N SER A 343 -15.87 25.05 14.81
CA SER A 343 -14.57 25.51 15.31
C SER A 343 -13.41 24.83 14.58
N HIS A 344 -13.50 23.52 14.37
CA HIS A 344 -12.44 22.74 13.74
C HIS A 344 -12.28 23.07 12.25
N LEU A 345 -13.40 23.24 11.53
CA LEU A 345 -13.41 23.53 10.09
C LEU A 345 -13.29 25.03 9.78
N GLY A 346 -13.40 25.91 10.78
CA GLY A 346 -13.33 27.35 10.60
C GLY A 346 -14.54 27.96 9.87
N VAL A 347 -15.73 27.39 10.05
CA VAL A 347 -16.96 27.79 9.33
C VAL A 347 -18.04 28.30 10.28
N SER A 348 -18.86 29.24 9.81
CA SER A 348 -19.93 29.87 10.62
C SER A 348 -21.23 29.05 10.65
N THR A 349 -21.52 28.30 9.59
CA THR A 349 -22.78 27.57 9.41
C THR A 349 -22.55 26.17 8.88
N LEU A 350 -23.32 25.21 9.40
CA LEU A 350 -23.44 23.84 8.87
C LEU A 350 -24.91 23.56 8.61
N ARG A 351 -25.21 22.66 7.66
CA ARG A 351 -26.58 22.18 7.44
C ARG A 351 -26.81 20.91 8.25
N VAL A 352 -27.93 20.85 8.95
CA VAL A 352 -28.28 19.72 9.81
C VAL A 352 -29.67 19.24 9.42
N ALA A 353 -29.82 17.92 9.26
CA ALA A 353 -31.10 17.26 9.13
C ALA A 353 -31.24 16.29 10.30
N GLU A 354 -32.11 16.62 11.25
CA GLU A 354 -32.31 15.83 12.47
C GLU A 354 -33.05 14.51 12.18
N GLY A 355 -32.56 13.41 12.75
CA GLY A 355 -33.16 12.10 12.62
C GLY A 355 -34.54 12.02 13.28
N ARG A 356 -35.56 11.59 12.54
CA ARG A 356 -36.93 11.43 13.06
C ARG A 356 -36.98 10.29 14.06
N GLY A 357 -37.24 10.60 15.33
CA GLY A 357 -37.26 9.60 16.41
C GLY A 357 -35.87 9.06 16.76
N GLY A 358 -34.81 9.73 16.31
CA GLY A 358 -33.43 9.43 16.70
C GLY A 358 -33.14 9.81 18.16
N PRO A 359 -31.98 9.41 18.70
CA PRO A 359 -31.59 9.74 20.06
C PRO A 359 -31.22 11.23 20.21
N GLU A 360 -31.38 11.77 21.42
CA GLU A 360 -30.96 13.15 21.74
C GLU A 360 -29.43 13.32 21.87
N ARG A 361 -28.71 12.20 22.07
CA ARG A 361 -27.25 12.15 22.18
C ARG A 361 -26.70 11.00 21.34
N HIS A 362 -25.54 11.23 20.76
CA HIS A 362 -24.84 10.32 19.88
C HIS A 362 -23.59 9.78 20.58
N GLU A 363 -23.49 8.46 20.63
CA GLU A 363 -22.26 7.75 21.03
C GLU A 363 -21.44 7.34 19.81
N HIS A 364 -22.11 6.91 18.74
CA HIS A 364 -21.48 6.48 17.49
C HIS A 364 -21.78 7.48 16.37
N VAL A 365 -20.72 8.02 15.79
CA VAL A 365 -20.77 9.02 14.71
C VAL A 365 -20.05 8.47 13.48
N GLY A 366 -20.74 8.41 12.34
CA GLY A 366 -20.13 8.09 11.06
C GLY A 366 -19.57 9.34 10.40
N LEU A 367 -18.39 9.26 9.78
CA LEU A 367 -17.70 10.36 9.13
C LEU A 367 -17.14 9.95 7.78
N CYS A 368 -17.27 10.84 6.79
CA CYS A 368 -16.59 10.72 5.52
C CYS A 368 -16.40 12.12 4.90
N PRO A 369 -15.17 12.59 4.65
CA PRO A 369 -14.95 13.86 3.96
C PRO A 369 -15.52 13.81 2.53
N GLY A 370 -15.77 14.97 1.94
CA GLY A 370 -16.28 15.05 0.56
C GLY A 370 -17.70 14.51 0.42
N ALA A 371 -17.92 13.61 -0.53
CA ALA A 371 -19.25 13.08 -0.87
C ALA A 371 -19.48 11.65 -0.32
N GLY A 372 -19.77 11.54 0.98
CA GLY A 372 -19.84 10.27 1.70
C GLY A 372 -21.19 9.57 1.74
N GLY A 373 -22.19 10.02 0.97
CA GLY A 373 -23.56 9.52 1.09
C GLY A 373 -23.74 8.02 0.83
N SER A 374 -22.84 7.39 0.07
CA SER A 374 -22.86 5.94 -0.17
C SER A 374 -22.56 5.09 1.07
N LEU A 375 -21.88 5.64 2.08
CA LEU A 375 -21.46 4.92 3.30
C LEU A 375 -22.52 4.94 4.41
N LEU A 376 -23.67 5.58 4.16
CA LEU A 376 -24.71 5.76 5.18
C LEU A 376 -25.24 4.42 5.68
N ASP A 377 -25.43 3.44 4.79
CA ASP A 377 -26.01 2.15 5.13
C ASP A 377 -25.08 1.34 6.04
N GLU A 378 -23.80 1.28 5.70
CA GLU A 378 -22.74 0.63 6.45
C GLU A 378 -22.51 1.34 7.79
N ALA A 379 -22.50 2.68 7.81
CA ALA A 379 -22.39 3.45 9.05
C ALA A 379 -23.55 3.14 10.00
N ALA A 380 -24.78 3.09 9.48
CA ALA A 380 -25.96 2.74 10.25
C ALA A 380 -25.93 1.29 10.75
N ALA A 381 -25.45 0.34 9.94
CA ALA A 381 -25.27 -1.05 10.34
C ALA A 381 -24.26 -1.20 11.51
N ARG A 382 -23.32 -0.25 11.62
CA ARG A 382 -22.37 -0.12 12.74
C ARG A 382 -22.92 0.67 13.92
N GLY A 383 -24.21 1.05 13.90
CA GLY A 383 -24.87 1.74 14.99
C GLY A 383 -24.68 3.26 15.02
N CYS A 384 -24.15 3.87 13.95
CA CYS A 384 -24.03 5.32 13.88
C CYS A 384 -25.42 5.98 13.90
N THR A 385 -25.59 6.96 14.77
CA THR A 385 -26.85 7.72 14.91
C THR A 385 -26.73 9.16 14.43
N LEU A 386 -25.49 9.60 14.14
CA LEU A 386 -25.17 10.83 13.46
C LEU A 386 -24.17 10.54 12.35
N PHE A 387 -24.34 11.16 11.18
CA PHE A 387 -23.45 11.02 10.03
C PHE A 387 -22.95 12.40 9.56
N VAL A 388 -21.64 12.58 9.50
CA VAL A 388 -20.97 13.82 9.08
C VAL A 388 -20.32 13.61 7.71
N THR A 389 -20.65 14.47 6.75
CA THR A 389 -19.97 14.47 5.45
C THR A 389 -20.00 15.85 4.81
N GLY A 390 -19.26 16.05 3.72
CA GLY A 390 -19.28 17.31 2.98
C GLY A 390 -20.62 17.52 2.28
N GLU A 391 -21.08 16.53 1.52
CA GLU A 391 -22.32 16.58 0.77
C GLU A 391 -23.03 15.21 0.61
N MET A 392 -24.34 15.28 0.41
CA MET A 392 -25.21 14.11 0.15
C MET A 392 -26.33 14.51 -0.80
N ARG A 393 -26.85 13.53 -1.56
CA ARG A 393 -28.05 13.73 -2.39
C ARG A 393 -29.26 13.93 -1.50
N HIS A 394 -30.23 14.73 -1.96
CA HIS A 394 -31.45 15.05 -1.20
C HIS A 394 -32.19 13.80 -0.70
N HIS A 395 -32.37 12.79 -1.54
CA HIS A 395 -33.06 11.55 -1.18
C HIS A 395 -32.27 10.71 -0.16
N ASP A 396 -30.93 10.75 -0.20
CA ASP A 396 -30.09 10.06 0.79
C ASP A 396 -30.26 10.70 2.18
N VAL A 397 -30.35 12.03 2.24
CA VAL A 397 -30.63 12.77 3.48
C VAL A 397 -32.03 12.46 4.02
N LEU A 398 -33.06 12.44 3.16
CA LEU A 398 -34.41 12.06 3.58
C LEU A 398 -34.45 10.63 4.14
N SER A 399 -33.76 9.70 3.47
CA SER A 399 -33.68 8.32 3.93
C SER A 399 -32.98 8.20 5.28
N ALA A 400 -31.92 8.97 5.54
CA ALA A 400 -31.25 9.01 6.84
C ALA A 400 -32.21 9.50 7.94
N VAL A 401 -32.91 10.61 7.67
CA VAL A 401 -33.86 11.22 8.59
C VAL A 401 -34.97 10.25 8.98
N ASP A 402 -35.58 9.55 8.02
CA ASP A 402 -36.66 8.60 8.29
C ASP A 402 -36.20 7.35 9.06
N ARG A 403 -34.89 7.06 9.05
CA ARG A 403 -34.25 5.99 9.85
C ARG A 403 -33.84 6.45 11.25
N GLY A 404 -34.11 7.71 11.60
CA GLY A 404 -33.70 8.29 12.88
C GLY A 404 -32.21 8.66 12.96
N ILE A 405 -31.53 8.79 11.81
CA ILE A 405 -30.11 9.19 11.74
C ILE A 405 -30.04 10.69 11.46
N THR A 406 -29.32 11.41 12.32
CA THR A 406 -29.04 12.83 12.10
C THR A 406 -27.91 12.99 11.08
N VAL A 407 -28.06 13.88 10.11
CA VAL A 407 -27.03 14.18 9.10
C VAL A 407 -26.51 15.59 9.30
N VAL A 408 -25.19 15.75 9.32
CA VAL A 408 -24.49 17.03 9.31
C VAL A 408 -23.73 17.17 7.99
N LEU A 409 -24.15 18.13 7.16
CA LEU A 409 -23.46 18.47 5.91
C LEU A 409 -22.54 19.66 6.16
N ALA A 410 -21.24 19.38 6.10
CA ALA A 410 -20.16 20.31 6.40
C ALA A 410 -19.58 21.04 5.17
N GLY A 411 -20.01 20.68 3.96
CA GLY A 411 -19.51 21.22 2.70
C GLY A 411 -18.23 20.52 2.24
N HIS A 412 -18.21 20.04 1.00
CA HIS A 412 -17.14 19.24 0.40
C HIS A 412 -15.75 19.88 0.64
N THR A 413 -15.60 21.14 0.23
CA THR A 413 -14.36 21.91 0.41
C THR A 413 -13.89 21.99 1.86
N ASN A 414 -14.81 22.19 2.80
CA ASN A 414 -14.46 22.44 4.19
C ASN A 414 -13.94 21.17 4.88
N THR A 415 -14.50 20.02 4.50
CA THR A 415 -14.11 18.71 5.05
C THR A 415 -12.78 18.17 4.54
N GLU A 416 -12.06 18.92 3.69
CA GLU A 416 -10.85 18.42 3.02
C GLU A 416 -9.67 19.39 3.14
N ARG A 417 -9.87 20.68 2.86
CA ARG A 417 -8.77 21.66 2.75
C ARG A 417 -7.98 21.84 4.03
N GLY A 418 -8.64 21.74 5.19
CA GLY A 418 -7.98 21.91 6.48
C GLY A 418 -6.95 20.82 6.79
N TYR A 419 -6.94 19.71 6.05
CA TYR A 419 -5.95 18.64 6.21
C TYR A 419 -4.59 18.97 5.59
N LEU A 420 -4.52 19.82 4.54
CA LEU A 420 -3.28 20.04 3.79
C LEU A 420 -2.08 20.49 4.66
N PRO A 421 -2.22 21.37 5.67
CA PRO A 421 -1.12 21.69 6.58
C PRO A 421 -0.60 20.49 7.38
N HIS A 422 -1.48 19.55 7.75
CA HIS A 422 -1.10 18.33 8.46
C HIS A 422 -0.31 17.40 7.53
N LEU A 423 -0.76 17.24 6.27
CA LEU A 423 -0.03 16.48 5.27
C LEU A 423 1.36 17.08 4.98
N ARG A 424 1.44 18.42 4.86
CA ARG A 424 2.71 19.15 4.73
C ARG A 424 3.66 18.80 5.86
N ASP A 425 3.20 18.87 7.10
CA ASP A 425 4.07 18.66 8.27
C ASP A 425 4.55 17.19 8.35
N ARG A 426 3.69 16.22 8.02
CA ARG A 426 4.06 14.80 7.91
C ARG A 426 5.12 14.58 6.82
N LEU A 427 4.95 15.20 5.65
CA LEU A 427 5.88 15.08 4.53
C LEU A 427 7.22 15.76 4.82
N SER A 428 7.21 16.97 5.37
CA SER A 428 8.42 17.68 5.80
C SER A 428 9.21 16.89 6.85
N ALA A 429 8.52 16.19 7.76
CA ALA A 429 9.17 15.31 8.73
C ALA A 429 9.79 14.05 8.08
N ALA A 430 9.11 13.47 7.07
CA ALA A 430 9.58 12.28 6.37
C ALA A 430 10.69 12.58 5.34
N MET A 431 10.71 13.79 4.77
CA MET A 431 11.61 14.23 3.70
C MET A 431 12.18 15.62 4.02
N PRO A 432 13.08 15.74 5.01
CA PRO A 432 13.55 17.03 5.54
C PRO A 432 14.37 17.86 4.54
N ASP A 433 14.93 17.22 3.51
CA ASP A 433 15.69 17.89 2.45
C ASP A 433 14.80 18.42 1.31
N CYS A 434 13.47 18.27 1.42
CA CYS A 434 12.49 18.73 0.45
C CYS A 434 11.54 19.77 1.08
N GLU A 435 11.28 20.86 0.36
CA GLU A 435 10.35 21.89 0.79
C GLU A 435 8.91 21.53 0.41
N PHE A 436 7.99 21.53 1.37
CA PHE A 436 6.56 21.35 1.14
C PHE A 436 5.80 22.64 1.48
N THR A 437 5.01 23.12 0.53
CA THR A 437 4.16 24.32 0.70
C THR A 437 2.70 23.99 0.40
N VAL A 438 1.77 24.75 0.97
CA VAL A 438 0.33 24.65 0.66
C VAL A 438 -0.04 25.80 -0.25
N SER A 439 -0.75 25.52 -1.33
CA SER A 439 -1.20 26.51 -2.30
C SER A 439 -2.02 27.62 -1.64
N THR A 440 -1.73 28.87 -2.00
CA THR A 440 -2.54 30.05 -1.63
C THR A 440 -3.60 30.39 -2.68
N ARG A 441 -3.52 29.73 -3.85
CA ARG A 441 -4.46 29.85 -4.96
C ARG A 441 -5.53 28.76 -4.97
N ASP A 442 -5.35 27.68 -4.21
CA ASP A 442 -6.40 26.70 -3.95
C ASP A 442 -7.51 27.33 -3.11
N ARG A 443 -8.70 27.46 -3.70
CA ARG A 443 -9.83 28.17 -3.12
C ARG A 443 -11.12 27.41 -3.37
N THR A 444 -12.07 27.61 -2.46
CA THR A 444 -13.44 27.14 -2.64
C THR A 444 -14.04 27.73 -3.95
N PRO A 445 -14.79 26.93 -4.72
CA PRO A 445 -15.56 27.46 -5.85
C PRO A 445 -16.78 28.28 -5.41
N TRP A 446 -17.11 28.25 -4.11
CA TRP A 446 -18.26 28.95 -3.53
C TRP A 446 -17.86 30.34 -3.03
N THR A 447 -18.72 31.32 -3.30
CA THR A 447 -18.66 32.64 -2.67
C THR A 447 -19.78 32.76 -1.63
N ASP A 448 -19.46 33.28 -0.45
CA ASP A 448 -20.49 33.70 0.50
C ASP A 448 -21.30 34.82 -0.16
N ALA A 449 -22.58 34.55 -0.41
CA ALA A 449 -23.50 35.43 -1.14
C ALA A 449 -24.29 36.35 -0.22
#